data_AF-A0A3P1W1V4-F1
#
_entry.id   AF-A0A3P1W1V4-F1
#
_cell.length_a   1.000
_cell.length_b   1.000
_cell.length_c   1.000
_cell.angle_alpha   90.00
_cell.angle_beta   90.00
_cell.angle_gamma   90.00
#
_symmetry.space_group_name_H-M   'P 1'
#
loop_
_entity.id
_entity.type
_entity.pdbx_description
1 polymer ?
#
loop_
_entity_poly.entity_id
_entity_poly.type
_entity_poly.pdbx_seq_one_letter_code
_entity_poly.pdbx_strand_id
1 'polypeptide(L)' 'MITLHTNFGDIKLALNFEKAPATAENFLAYCKEGFYNNTIFHRVIDGFMIQ' A
#
# COMPACT_ATOMS: atom_id res chain seq x y z
N MET A 1 -5.71 -0.32 10.39
CA MET A 1 -4.45 0.40 10.07
C MET A 1 -3.52 -0.61 9.42
N ILE A 2 -2.91 -0.26 8.29
CA ILE A 2 -1.99 -1.13 7.53
C ILE A 2 -0.59 -0.54 7.66
N THR A 3 0.43 -1.39 7.81
CA THR A 3 1.84 -0.98 7.78
C THR A 3 2.51 -1.65 6.60
N LEU A 4 3.12 -0.86 5.71
CA LEU A 4 4.01 -1.36 4.69
C LEU A 4 5.43 -1.36 5.26
N HIS A 5 6.00 -2.55 5.45
CA HIS A 5 7.38 -2.72 5.87
C HIS A 5 8.29 -2.67 4.63
N THR A 6 9.05 -1.59 4.49
CA THR A 6 10.02 -1.43 3.40
C THR A 6 11.45 -1.59 3.93
N ASN A 7 12.41 -1.79 3.03
CA ASN A 7 13.83 -1.79 3.40
C ASN A 7 14.38 -0.42 3.84
N PHE A 8 13.58 0.65 3.74
CA PHE A 8 13.89 1.98 4.26
C PHE A 8 13.07 2.36 5.51
N GLY A 9 12.25 1.44 6.02
CA GLY A 9 11.40 1.65 7.20
C GLY A 9 9.91 1.48 6.93
N ASP A 10 9.11 1.80 7.93
CA ASP A 10 7.67 1.54 7.95
C ASP A 10 6.86 2.72 7.42
N ILE A 11 5.88 2.43 6.56
CA ILE A 11 4.87 3.40 6.12
C ILE A 11 3.51 2.97 6.68
N LYS A 12 2.91 3.81 7.52
CA LYS A 12 1.59 3.54 8.11
C LYS A 12 0.49 4.19 7.26
N LEU A 13 -0.52 3.40 6.92
CA LEU A 13 -1.64 3.79 6.07
C LEU A 13 -2.98 3.54 6.78
N ALA A 14 -3.92 4.45 6.55
CA ALA A 14 -5.32 4.29 6.89
C ALA A 14 -6.14 4.20 5.59
N LEU A 15 -6.95 3.15 5.47
CA LEU A 15 -7.87 3.01 4.35
C LEU A 15 -9.18 3.74 4.65
N ASN A 16 -9.74 4.39 3.64
CA ASN A 16 -11.04 5.04 3.74
C ASN A 16 -12.14 4.16 3.15
N PHE A 17 -12.69 3.28 3.98
CA PHE A 17 -13.77 2.36 3.59
C PHE A 17 -15.10 3.08 3.31
N GLU A 18 -15.31 4.27 3.86
CA GLU A 18 -16.53 5.06 3.62
C GLU A 18 -16.55 5.62 2.20
N LYS A 19 -15.42 6.20 1.75
CA LYS A 19 -15.34 6.85 0.43
C LYS A 19 -14.99 5.92 -0.72
N ALA A 20 -14.27 4.83 -0.44
CA ALA A 20 -13.80 3.90 -1.47
C ALA A 20 -13.87 2.43 -0.99
N PRO A 21 -15.07 1.90 -0.68
CA PRO A 21 -15.24 0.59 -0.06
C PRO A 21 -14.63 -0.55 -0.89
N ALA A 22 -14.99 -0.65 -2.18
CA ALA A 22 -14.51 -1.74 -3.04
C ALA A 22 -12.99 -1.72 -3.23
N THR A 23 -12.39 -0.54 -3.39
CA THR A 23 -10.93 -0.39 -3.55
C THR A 23 -10.20 -0.71 -2.25
N ALA A 24 -10.73 -0.25 -1.11
CA ALA A 24 -10.16 -0.53 0.21
C ALA A 24 -10.23 -2.03 0.53
N GLU A 25 -11.34 -2.70 0.23
CA GLU A 25 -11.51 -4.15 0.39
C GLU A 25 -10.54 -4.93 -0.49
N ASN A 26 -10.44 -4.58 -1.78
CA ASN A 26 -9.52 -5.21 -2.71
C ASN A 26 -8.05 -5.06 -2.27
N PHE A 27 -7.63 -3.85 -1.88
CA PHE A 27 -6.28 -3.62 -1.36
C PHE A 27 -6.02 -4.44 -0.08
N LEU A 28 -6.97 -4.46 0.85
CA LEU A 28 -6.86 -5.24 2.08
C LEU A 28 -6.77 -6.74 1.80
N ALA A 29 -7.51 -7.26 0.81
CA ALA A 29 -7.45 -8.66 0.41
C ALA A 29 -6.04 -9.03 -0.09
N TYR A 30 -5.48 -8.28 -1.04
CA TYR A 30 -4.11 -8.49 -1.52
C TYR A 30 -3.07 -8.42 -0.40
N CYS A 31 -3.22 -7.50 0.56
CA CYS A 31 -2.36 -7.45 1.74
C CYS A 31 -2.45 -8.73 2.57
N LYS A 32 -3.66 -9.24 2.85
CA LYS A 32 -3.86 -10.46 3.65
C LYS A 32 -3.34 -11.72 2.95
N GLU A 33 -3.39 -11.75 1.62
CA GLU A 33 -2.85 -12.84 0.80
C GLU A 33 -1.32 -12.77 0.65
N GLY A 34 -0.69 -11.70 1.16
CA GLY A 34 0.76 -11.48 1.04
C GLY A 34 1.21 -11.12 -0.37
N PHE A 35 0.29 -10.70 -1.25
CA PHE A 35 0.55 -10.42 -2.65
C PHE A 35 1.62 -9.34 -2.86
N TYR A 36 1.66 -8.32 -1.99
CA TYR A 36 2.64 -7.24 -2.05
C TYR A 36 3.97 -7.56 -1.36
N ASN A 37 4.15 -8.75 -0.82
CA ASN A 37 5.42 -9.12 -0.20
C ASN A 37 6.51 -9.24 -1.26
N ASN A 38 7.69 -8.70 -0.97
CA ASN A 38 8.85 -8.67 -1.87
C ASN A 38 8.63 -7.92 -3.21
N THR A 39 7.59 -7.08 -3.31
CA THR A 39 7.47 -6.15 -4.44
C THR A 39 8.36 -4.93 -4.23
N ILE A 40 8.63 -4.20 -5.32
CA ILE A 40 9.42 -2.96 -5.30
C ILE A 40 8.56 -1.77 -5.70
N PHE A 41 8.95 -0.57 -5.26
CA PHE A 41 8.53 0.67 -5.90
C PHE A 41 9.35 0.85 -7.18
N HIS A 42 8.77 0.49 -8.32
CA HIS A 42 9.49 0.45 -9.61
C HIS A 42 9.51 1.81 -10.30
N ARG A 43 8.71 2.77 -9.82
CA ARG A 43 8.66 4.12 -10.37
C ARG A 43 8.70 5.15 -9.26
N VAL A 44 9.70 6.04 -9.34
CA VAL A 44 9.93 7.15 -8.39
C VAL A 44 10.13 8.42 -9.20
N ILE A 45 9.25 9.39 -9.01
CA ILE A 45 9.35 10.72 -9.64
C ILE A 45 9.39 11.76 -8.53
N ASP A 46 10.54 12.42 -8.41
CA ASP A 46 10.76 13.45 -7.39
C ASP A 46 9.76 14.61 -7.54
N GLY A 47 9.29 15.13 -6.40
CA GLY A 47 8.25 16.13 -6.34
C GLY A 47 6.85 15.68 -6.80
N PHE A 48 6.65 14.39 -7.11
CA PHE A 48 5.36 13.87 -7.58
C PHE A 48 4.89 12.64 -6.80
N MET A 49 5.41 11.44 -7.08
CA MET A 49 4.90 10.20 -6.47
C MET A 49 5.86 9.01 -6.60
N ILE A 50 5.53 7.95 -5.83
CA ILE A 50 6.10 6.61 -5.92
C ILE A 50 4.99 5.60 -6.29
N GLN A 51 5.35 4.58 -7.08
CA GLN A 51 4.48 3.50 -7.54
C GLN A 51 5.23 2.17 -7.59
#